data_AF-A0A1X7HFI0-F1
#
_entry.id   AF-A0A1X7HFI0-F1
#
_cell.length_a   1.000
_cell.length_b   1.000
_cell.length_c   1.000
_cell.angle_alpha   90.00
_cell.angle_beta   90.00
_cell.angle_gamma   90.00
#
_symmetry.space_group_name_H-M   'P 1'
#
loop_
_entity.id
_entity.type
_entity.pdbx_description
1 polymer ?
#
loop_
_entity_poly.entity_id
_entity_poly.type
_entity_poly.pdbx_seq_one_letter_code
_entity_poly.pdbx_strand_id
1 'polypeptide(L)'
;MGYVVAGPPGLVNVDKLEKFYDDYLNKTSSRVALARYTDEGDPIYIDLEFNGEEILYTYDNSWDGFGGQNKGVQKTTCTKSDV
;
A
#
# COMPACT_ATOMS: atom_id res chain seq x y z
N MET A 1 11.02 -1.91 -10.73
CA MET A 1 9.90 -2.06 -9.77
C MET A 1 10.47 -2.22 -8.37
N GLY A 2 9.87 -1.59 -7.36
CA GLY A 2 10.30 -1.68 -5.96
C GLY A 2 9.40 -0.84 -5.05
N TYR A 3 9.51 -1.00 -3.74
CA TYR A 3 8.59 -0.40 -2.77
C TYR A 3 8.80 1.11 -2.56
N VAL A 4 7.71 1.79 -2.21
CA VAL A 4 7.76 2.96 -1.32
C VAL A 4 8.03 2.42 0.07
N VAL A 5 9.03 2.94 0.77
CA VAL A 5 9.40 2.42 2.09
C VAL A 5 9.12 3.47 3.15
N ALA A 6 8.34 3.10 4.18
CA ALA A 6 8.10 3.91 5.36
C ALA A 6 8.69 3.20 6.59
N GLY A 7 9.84 3.68 7.06
CA GLY A 7 10.52 3.10 8.21
C GLY A 7 11.11 4.14 9.16
N PRO A 8 11.85 3.72 10.19
CA PRO A 8 12.50 4.61 11.15
C PRO A 8 13.35 5.75 10.54
N PRO A 9 14.12 5.54 9.44
CA PRO A 9 14.90 6.63 8.84
C PRO A 9 14.05 7.60 7.98
N GLY A 10 12.75 7.35 7.82
CA GLY A 10 11.82 8.18 7.05
C GLY A 10 11.22 7.48 5.83
N LEU A 11 10.79 8.29 4.86
CA LEU A 11 10.16 7.84 3.61
C LEU A 11 11.18 7.75 2.47
N VAL A 12 11.15 6.66 1.72
CA VAL A 12 12.04 6.43 0.56
C VAL A 12 11.21 6.05 -0.66
N ASN A 13 11.64 6.52 -1.84
CA ASN A 13 10.97 6.33 -3.13
C ASN A 13 9.54 6.91 -3.19
N VAL A 14 9.34 8.06 -2.55
CA VAL A 14 8.02 8.74 -2.49
C VAL A 14 7.52 9.11 -3.89
N ASP A 15 8.43 9.35 -4.84
CA ASP A 15 8.17 9.60 -6.26
C ASP A 15 7.26 8.52 -6.90
N LYS A 16 7.30 7.28 -6.42
CA LYS A 16 6.43 6.21 -6.92
C LYS A 16 4.98 6.38 -6.46
N LEU A 17 4.78 6.86 -5.24
CA LEU A 17 3.45 7.16 -4.72
C LEU A 17 2.88 8.40 -5.42
N GLU A 18 3.72 9.42 -5.65
CA GLU A 18 3.36 10.60 -6.45
C GLU A 18 2.94 10.20 -7.86
N LYS A 19 3.74 9.35 -8.54
CA LYS A 19 3.37 8.82 -9.86
C LYS A 19 2.05 8.05 -9.84
N PHE A 20 1.83 7.19 -8.85
CA PHE A 20 0.56 6.46 -8.72
C PHE A 20 -0.63 7.41 -8.54
N TYR A 21 -0.45 8.47 -7.76
CA TYR A 21 -1.46 9.50 -7.58
C TYR A 21 -1.77 10.26 -8.88
N ASP A 22 -0.74 10.62 -9.64
CA ASP A 22 -0.91 11.24 -10.96
C ASP A 22 -1.63 10.29 -11.93
N ASP A 23 -1.26 9.00 -11.96
CA ASP A 23 -1.93 7.99 -12.78
C ASP A 23 -3.41 7.84 -12.36
N TYR A 24 -3.70 7.87 -11.05
CA TYR A 24 -5.07 7.86 -10.53
C TYR A 24 -5.89 9.07 -11.01
N LEU A 25 -5.34 10.29 -10.89
CA LEU A 25 -6.01 11.51 -11.36
C LEU A 25 -6.29 11.47 -12.87
N ASN A 26 -5.37 10.89 -13.65
CA ASN A 26 -5.49 10.73 -15.10
C ASN A 26 -6.29 9.50 -15.52
N LYS A 27 -6.95 8.79 -14.60
CA LYS A 27 -7.68 7.53 -14.86
C LYS A 27 -6.84 6.48 -15.59
N THR A 28 -5.53 6.48 -15.36
CA THR A 28 -4.58 5.54 -15.96
C THR A 28 -4.34 4.39 -15.01
N SER A 29 -4.57 3.16 -15.48
CA SER A 29 -4.32 1.98 -14.64
C SER A 29 -2.86 1.92 -14.20
N SER A 30 -2.65 1.71 -12.91
CA SER A 30 -1.33 1.73 -12.30
C SER A 30 -1.33 0.93 -11.00
N ARG A 31 -0.13 0.63 -10.49
CA ARG A 31 0.05 -0.05 -9.21
C ARG A 31 1.23 0.54 -8.45
N VAL A 32 1.09 0.64 -7.14
CA VAL A 32 2.18 0.94 -6.21
C VAL A 32 2.17 -0.06 -5.06
N ALA A 33 3.37 -0.43 -4.62
CA ALA A 33 3.58 -1.29 -3.47
C ALA A 33 4.33 -0.50 -2.38
N LEU A 34 3.87 -0.59 -1.15
CA LEU A 34 4.46 0.03 0.02
C LEU A 34 4.94 -1.05 0.98
N ALA A 35 6.10 -0.83 1.58
CA ALA A 35 6.61 -1.58 2.71
C ALA A 35 6.70 -0.64 3.90
N ARG A 36 6.02 -0.99 4.99
CA ARG A 36 6.19 -0.34 6.29
C ARG A 36 6.61 -1.36 7.31
N TYR A 37 7.08 -0.90 8.45
CA TYR A 37 7.53 -1.78 9.52
C TYR A 37 6.73 -1.51 10.80
N THR A 38 6.55 -2.55 11.62
CA THR A 38 6.09 -2.40 13.01
C THR A 38 7.18 -1.74 13.86
N ASP A 39 6.87 -1.42 15.11
CA ASP A 39 7.84 -0.85 16.05
C ASP A 39 8.98 -1.86 16.35
N GLU A 40 8.69 -3.16 16.27
CA GLU A 40 9.66 -4.26 16.41
C GLU A 40 10.46 -4.53 15.13
N GLY A 41 10.05 -3.94 14.00
CA GLY A 41 10.73 -4.05 12.72
C GLY A 41 10.16 -5.12 11.77
N ASP A 42 9.00 -5.70 12.06
CA ASP A 42 8.38 -6.69 11.17
C ASP A 42 7.71 -6.00 9.97
N PRO A 43 7.85 -6.53 8.75
CA PRO A 43 7.31 -5.90 7.56
C PRO A 43 5.80 -6.08 7.47
N ILE A 44 5.13 -5.01 7.05
CA ILE A 44 3.74 -4.97 6.59
C ILE A 44 3.75 -4.43 5.16
N TYR A 45 3.13 -5.16 4.25
CA TYR A 45 3.03 -4.77 2.84
C TYR A 45 1.64 -4.22 2.53
N ILE A 46 1.61 -3.15 1.73
CA ILE A 46 0.38 -2.56 1.20
C ILE A 46 0.52 -2.48 -0.32
N ASP A 47 -0.40 -3.09 -1.04
CA ASP A 47 -0.50 -2.94 -2.49
C ASP A 47 -1.76 -2.13 -2.84
N LEU A 48 -1.58 -1.11 -3.68
CA LEU A 48 -2.66 -0.35 -4.31
C LEU A 48 -2.62 -0.62 -5.80
N GLU A 49 -3.70 -1.16 -6.35
CA GLU A 49 -3.86 -1.37 -7.79
C GLU A 49 -5.09 -0.60 -8.27
N PHE A 50 -4.87 0.39 -9.12
CA PHE A 50 -5.93 1.16 -9.74
C PHE A 50 -6.21 0.63 -11.14
N ASN A 51 -7.46 0.23 -11.39
CA ASN A 51 -7.87 -0.34 -12.69
C ASN A 51 -8.46 0.69 -13.66
N GLY A 52 -8.47 1.97 -13.28
CA GLY A 52 -9.11 3.07 -14.04
C GLY A 52 -10.46 3.52 -13.45
N GLU A 53 -11.03 2.73 -12.54
CA GLU A 53 -12.32 3.00 -11.89
C GLU A 53 -12.22 2.95 -10.36
N GLU A 54 -11.63 1.89 -9.83
CA GLU A 54 -11.52 1.61 -8.39
C GLU A 54 -10.09 1.21 -8.00
N ILE A 55 -9.77 1.36 -6.71
CA ILE A 55 -8.49 0.93 -6.15
C ILE A 55 -8.71 -0.38 -5.40
N LEU A 56 -8.03 -1.44 -5.82
CA LEU A 56 -7.90 -2.67 -5.07
C LEU A 56 -6.79 -2.46 -4.04
N TYR A 57 -7.16 -2.55 -2.76
CA TYR A 57 -6.27 -2.43 -1.62
C TYR A 57 -5.98 -3.81 -1.04
N THR A 58 -4.70 -4.17 -0.93
CA THR A 58 -4.26 -5.35 -0.19
C THR A 58 -3.38 -4.93 0.98
N TYR A 59 -3.68 -5.44 2.17
CA TYR A 59 -2.88 -5.30 3.38
C TYR A 59 -2.38 -6.67 3.81
N ASP A 60 -1.07 -6.85 3.90
CA ASP A 60 -0.45 -8.09 4.30
C ASP A 60 0.47 -7.86 5.52
N ASN A 61 0.00 -8.32 6.69
CA ASN A 61 0.80 -8.37 7.92
C ASN A 61 1.12 -9.82 8.32
N SER A 62 1.17 -10.75 7.37
CA SER A 62 1.44 -12.17 7.65
C SER A 62 2.81 -12.38 8.32
N TRP A 63 3.73 -11.44 8.16
CA TRP A 63 5.09 -11.45 8.72
C TRP A 63 5.21 -10.80 10.10
N ASP A 64 4.17 -10.15 10.61
CA ASP A 64 4.17 -9.51 11.93
C ASP A 64 4.25 -10.56 13.06
N GLY A 65 5.41 -10.73 13.68
CA GLY A 65 5.64 -11.75 14.71
C GLY A 65 4.75 -11.59 15.95
N PHE A 66 4.29 -10.36 16.22
CA PHE A 66 3.55 -9.98 17.42
C PHE A 66 2.07 -9.66 17.15
N GLY A 67 1.61 -9.70 15.89
CA GLY A 67 0.24 -9.39 15.48
C GLY A 67 -0.86 -10.36 15.95
N GLY A 68 -0.51 -11.42 16.68
CA GLY A 68 -1.45 -12.37 17.27
C GLY A 68 -2.35 -13.07 16.23
N GLN A 69 -3.66 -13.16 16.51
CA GLN A 69 -4.63 -13.75 15.58
C GLN A 69 -5.05 -12.80 14.45
N ASN A 70 -4.74 -11.51 14.55
CA ASN A 70 -5.10 -10.49 13.56
C ASN A 70 -4.02 -10.38 12.47
N LYS A 71 -3.57 -11.52 11.96
CA LYS A 71 -2.56 -11.61 10.92
C LYS A 71 -3.15 -12.19 9.64
N GLY A 72 -2.60 -11.77 8.52
CA GLY A 72 -2.86 -12.38 7.22
C GLY A 72 -2.97 -11.34 6.13
N VAL A 73 -3.55 -11.78 5.02
CA VAL A 73 -3.82 -10.94 3.86
C VAL A 73 -5.28 -10.49 3.91
N GLN A 74 -5.49 -9.18 4.01
CA GLN A 74 -6.80 -8.55 3.93
C GLN A 74 -6.90 -7.78 2.62
N LYS A 75 -8.07 -7.81 2.00
CA LYS A 75 -8.35 -7.11 0.75
C LYS A 75 -9.64 -6.33 0.86
N THR A 76 -9.64 -5.13 0.29
CA THR A 76 -10.86 -4.35 0.09
C THR A 76 -10.77 -3.58 -1.21
N THR A 77 -11.90 -3.07 -1.66
CA THR A 77 -11.99 -2.23 -2.84
C THR A 77 -12.42 -0.84 -2.39
N CYS A 78 -11.63 0.16 -2.76
CA CYS A 78 -11.93 1.56 -2.50
C CYS A 78 -12.59 2.17 -3.73
N THR A 79 -13.86 2.52 -3.58
CA THR A 79 -14.59 3.35 -4.55
C THR A 79 -14.59 4.80 -4.07
N LYS A 80 -14.65 5.75 -5.02
CA LYS A 80 -14.83 7.16 -4.68
C LYS A 80 -16.13 7.31 -3.88
N SER A 81 -16.04 7.82 -2.65
CA SER A 81 -17.24 8.19 -1.89
C SER A 81 -17.77 9.52 -2.42
N ASP A 82 -19.04 9.55 -2.79
CA ASP A 82 -19.77 10.77 -3.12
C ASP A 82 -20.05 11.53 -1.81
N VAL A 83 -19.17 12.49 -1.45
CA VAL A 83 -19.42 13.49 -0.40
C VAL A 83 -19.61 14.84 -1.05
#